data_AF-A0A8J7B665-F1
#
_entry.id   AF-A0A8J7B665-F1
#
_cell.length_a   1.000
_cell.length_b   1.000
_cell.length_c   1.000
_cell.angle_alpha   90.00
_cell.angle_beta   90.00
_cell.angle_gamma   90.00
#
_symmetry.space_group_name_H-M   'P 1'
#
loop_
_entity.id
_entity.type
_entity.pdbx_description
1 polymer ?
#
loop_
_entity_poly.entity_id
_entity_poly.type
_entity_poly.pdbx_seq_one_letter_code
_entity_poly.pdbx_strand_id
1 'polypeptide(L)' 'MSAQAVKSSVKTKAVVDESKPPYPYRTIVSLILLAGNFLVAAIYFHAINP' A
#
# COMPACT_ATOMS: atom_id res chain seq x y z
N MET A 1 8.85 -41.31 35.89
CA MET A 1 8.22 -39.98 35.77
C MET A 1 9.06 -39.15 34.82
N SER A 2 8.51 -38.69 33.69
CA SER A 2 9.07 -37.61 32.84
C SER A 2 8.07 -37.32 31.71
N ALA A 3 7.12 -36.43 31.94
CA ALA A 3 7.18 -35.01 31.54
C ALA A 3 6.96 -34.81 30.03
N GLN A 4 5.69 -34.53 29.68
CA GLN A 4 5.29 -34.03 28.37
C GLN A 4 5.83 -32.60 28.19
N ALA A 5 6.65 -32.38 27.17
CA ALA A 5 6.94 -31.04 26.67
C ALA A 5 6.01 -30.75 25.49
N VAL A 6 4.83 -30.21 25.78
CA VAL A 6 3.96 -29.61 24.76
C VAL A 6 4.66 -28.35 24.28
N LYS A 7 5.32 -28.44 23.12
CA LYS A 7 5.86 -27.29 22.39
C LYS A 7 4.68 -26.47 21.89
N SER A 8 4.24 -25.50 22.69
CA SER A 8 3.26 -24.49 22.30
C SER A 8 3.83 -23.67 21.15
N SER A 9 3.53 -24.11 19.93
CA SER A 9 3.71 -23.31 18.72
C SER A 9 2.82 -22.09 18.84
N VAL A 10 3.40 -20.97 19.30
CA VAL A 10 2.83 -19.66 19.03
C VAL A 10 2.94 -19.49 17.52
N LYS A 11 1.93 -20.01 16.82
CA LYS A 11 1.67 -19.69 15.43
C LYS A 11 1.24 -18.24 15.46
N THR A 12 2.20 -17.31 15.48
CA THR A 12 1.96 -15.93 15.10
C THR A 12 1.21 -16.04 13.79
N LYS A 13 -0.10 -15.77 13.82
CA LYS A 13 -0.88 -15.71 12.60
C LYS A 13 -0.24 -14.57 11.82
N ALA A 14 0.67 -14.91 10.91
CA ALA A 14 1.08 -14.00 9.88
C ALA A 14 -0.25 -13.52 9.32
N VAL A 15 -0.55 -12.23 9.50
CA VAL A 15 -1.65 -11.59 8.79
C VAL A 15 -1.31 -11.86 7.35
N VAL A 16 -1.99 -12.84 6.78
CA VAL A 16 -1.82 -13.17 5.37
C VAL A 16 -2.41 -11.94 4.71
N ASP A 17 -1.53 -11.08 4.20
CA ASP A 17 -1.90 -9.89 3.47
C ASP A 17 -2.69 -10.37 2.25
N GLU A 18 -4.01 -10.47 2.42
CA GLU A 18 -4.96 -10.85 1.38
C GLU A 18 -5.21 -9.68 0.43
N SER A 19 -4.21 -8.80 0.32
CA SER A 19 -4.13 -7.77 -0.68
C SER A 19 -3.83 -8.50 -1.99
N LYS A 20 -4.89 -8.99 -2.63
CA LYS A 20 -4.81 -9.61 -3.96
C LYS A 20 -4.69 -8.49 -4.99
N PRO A 21 -3.67 -8.50 -5.86
CA PRO A 21 -3.68 -7.61 -7.01
C PRO A 21 -4.92 -7.86 -7.88
N PRO A 22 -5.42 -6.84 -8.60
CA PRO A 22 -4.93 -5.46 -8.66
C PRO A 22 -5.27 -4.68 -7.39
N TYR A 23 -4.48 -3.63 -7.06
CA TYR A 23 -4.71 -2.74 -5.91
C TYR A 23 -5.46 -1.45 -6.33
N PRO A 24 -6.70 -1.53 -6.84
CA PRO A 24 -7.33 -0.40 -7.54
C PRO A 24 -7.41 0.83 -6.65
N TYR A 25 -7.75 0.67 -5.37
CA TYR A 25 -7.86 1.78 -4.44
C TYR A 25 -6.55 2.56 -4.30
N ARG A 26 -5.45 1.87 -4.01
CA ARG A 26 -4.13 2.50 -3.86
C ARG A 26 -3.65 3.11 -5.18
N THR A 27 -3.88 2.43 -6.30
CA THR A 27 -3.52 2.92 -7.64
C THR A 27 -4.29 4.18 -7.99
N ILE A 28 -5.61 4.20 -7.82
CA ILE A 28 -6.46 5.35 -8.14
C ILE A 28 -6.05 6.56 -7.30
N VAL A 29 -5.87 6.39 -5.99
CA VAL A 29 -5.42 7.47 -5.11
C VAL A 29 -4.07 8.01 -5.55
N SER A 30 -3.13 7.13 -5.90
CA SER A 30 -1.80 7.53 -6.40
C SER A 30 -1.88 8.29 -7.72
N LEU A 31 -2.76 7.87 -8.64
CA LEU A 31 -2.97 8.54 -9.92
C LEU A 31 -3.58 9.94 -9.75
N ILE A 32 -4.53 10.11 -8.82
CA ILE A 32 -5.12 11.42 -8.51
C ILE A 32 -4.06 12.36 -7.94
N LEU A 33 -3.26 11.89 -6.99
CA LEU A 33 -2.16 12.65 -6.40
C LEU A 33 -1.12 13.06 -7.46
N LEU A 34 -0.77 12.13 -8.35
CA LEU A 34 0.17 12.37 -9.45
C LEU A 34 -0.38 13.41 -10.43
N ALA A 35 -1.65 13.27 -10.85
CA ALA A 35 -2.30 14.22 -11.74
C ALA A 35 -2.37 15.63 -11.13
N GLY A 36 -2.69 15.72 -9.82
CA GLY A 36 -2.65 16.99 -9.08
C GLY A 36 -1.25 17.61 -9.06
N ASN A 37 -0.21 16.82 -8.86
CA ASN A 37 1.18 17.31 -8.90
C ASN A 37 1.56 17.84 -10.28
N PHE A 38 1.21 17.13 -11.35
CA PHE A 38 1.44 17.59 -12.73
C PHE A 38 0.64 18.84 -13.07
N LEU A 39 -0.59 18.98 -12.57
CA LEU A 39 -1.37 20.19 -12.76
C LEU A 39 -0.69 21.41 -12.11
N VAL A 40 -0.23 21.27 -10.86
CA VAL A 40 0.51 22.33 -10.17
C VAL A 40 1.80 22.66 -10.92
N ALA A 41 2.55 21.65 -11.37
CA ALA A 41 3.76 21.87 -12.16
C ALA A 41 3.45 22.58 -13.49
N ALA A 42 2.40 22.18 -14.20
CA ALA A 42 2.02 22.78 -15.48
C ALA A 42 1.61 24.26 -15.34
N ILE A 43 0.98 24.64 -14.21
CA ILE A 43 0.72 26.04 -13.87
C ILE A 43 2.04 26.76 -13.54
N TYR A 44 2.91 26.16 -12.71
CA TYR A 44 4.19 26.76 -12.32
C TYR A 44 5.11 27.05 -13.52
N PHE A 45 5.23 26.09 -14.44
CA PHE A 45 6.02 26.23 -15.67
C PHE A 45 5.31 27.06 -16.75
N HIS A 46 4.14 27.65 -16.45
CA HIS A 46 3.37 28.46 -17.38
C HIS A 46 3.02 27.71 -18.68
N ALA A 47 2.92 26.38 -18.62
CA ALA A 47 2.64 25.54 -19.79
C ALA A 47 1.17 25.60 -20.22
N ILE A 48 0.26 25.83 -19.27
CA ILE A 48 -1.19 25.95 -19.52
C ILE A 48 -1.64 27.42 -19.60
N ASN A 49 -0.92 28.36 -18.99
CA ASN A 49 -1.19 29.79 -19.06
C ASN A 49 0.12 30.60 -18.98
N PRO A 50 0.73 30.94 -20.12
CA PRO A 50 1.88 31.84 -20.21
C PRO A 50 1.58 33.28 -19.82
#